data_AF-A0A6B3P8P1-F1
#
_entry.id   AF-A0A6B3P8P1-F1
#
_cell.length_a   1.000
_cell.length_b   1.000
_cell.length_c   1.000
_cell.angle_alpha   90.00
_cell.angle_beta   90.00
_cell.angle_gamma   90.00
#
_symmetry.space_group_name_H-M   'P 1'
#
loop_
_entity.id
_entity.type
_entity.pdbx_description
1 polymer ?
#
loop_
_entity_poly.entity_id
_entity_poly.type
_entity_poly.pdbx_seq_one_letter_code
_entity_poly.pdbx_strand_id
1 'polypeptide(L)'
;MTTELAWKIQYEAFAAAGGLYDERHAKLYADLARDLIEDGSFSIIYKGVAQACYTPMTIDEAPHLKVYVLAPLAVLPEYQGKRYATRLMEEAEKQLDADAIFVAGQPFHYGRRYNTPHKIGFPVKTEAPIECWFAKALTPGCLDGIVSTSTITGPYSTEQIWQHPSDQFPPR
;
A
#
# COMPACT_ATOMS: atom_id res chain seq x y z
N MET A 1 -8.29 5.29 -16.58
CA MET A 1 -6.88 5.13 -16.16
C MET A 1 -6.30 3.95 -16.93
N THR A 2 -5.10 4.06 -17.50
CA THR A 2 -4.52 2.96 -18.28
C THR A 2 -3.68 2.07 -17.36
N THR A 3 -4.12 0.82 -17.16
CA THR A 3 -3.42 -0.21 -16.38
C THR A 3 -1.95 -0.37 -16.80
N GLU A 4 -1.66 -0.23 -18.09
CA GLU A 4 -0.30 -0.21 -18.65
C GLU A 4 0.62 0.87 -18.05
N LEU A 5 0.10 2.09 -17.84
CA LEU A 5 0.91 3.17 -17.27
C LEU A 5 1.18 2.92 -15.79
N ALA A 6 0.21 2.37 -15.05
CA ALA A 6 0.40 1.99 -13.66
C ALA A 6 1.48 0.92 -13.53
N TRP A 7 1.38 -0.14 -14.35
CA TRP A 7 2.38 -1.19 -14.42
C TRP A 7 3.77 -0.64 -14.73
N LYS A 8 3.89 0.22 -15.74
CA LYS A 8 5.17 0.82 -16.15
C LYS A 8 5.81 1.65 -15.04
N ILE A 9 5.04 2.51 -14.36
CA ILE A 9 5.57 3.34 -13.26
C ILE A 9 6.11 2.47 -12.13
N GLN A 10 5.37 1.41 -11.77
CA GLN A 10 5.78 0.47 -10.72
C GLN A 10 7.05 -0.28 -11.12
N TYR A 11 7.06 -0.87 -12.32
CA TYR A 11 8.20 -1.62 -12.83
C TYR A 11 9.46 -0.75 -12.87
N GLU A 12 9.41 0.42 -13.50
CA GLU A 12 10.58 1.30 -13.65
C GLU A 12 11.10 1.81 -12.31
N ALA A 13 10.21 2.15 -11.37
CA ALA A 13 10.61 2.63 -10.05
C ALA A 13 11.33 1.54 -9.24
N PHE A 14 10.79 0.31 -9.21
CA PHE A 14 11.39 -0.79 -8.46
C PHE A 14 12.63 -1.37 -9.15
N ALA A 15 12.66 -1.43 -10.48
CA ALA A 15 13.84 -1.86 -11.23
C ALA A 15 15.05 -0.92 -11.01
N ALA A 16 14.78 0.38 -10.79
CA ALA A 16 15.81 1.37 -10.52
C ALA A 16 16.16 1.51 -9.02
N ALA A 17 15.38 0.91 -8.10
CA ALA A 17 15.56 1.10 -6.66
C ALA A 17 16.87 0.45 -6.14
N GLY A 18 17.25 -0.69 -6.71
CA GLY A 18 18.41 -1.46 -6.28
C GLY A 18 18.31 -1.96 -4.83
N GLY A 19 19.45 -2.39 -4.27
CA GLY A 19 19.52 -2.90 -2.91
C GLY A 19 18.77 -4.23 -2.75
N LEU A 20 17.66 -4.21 -2.02
CA LEU A 20 16.80 -5.38 -1.81
C LEU A 20 15.95 -5.71 -3.05
N TYR A 21 15.77 -4.75 -3.95
CA TYR A 21 14.91 -4.90 -5.11
C TYR A 21 15.73 -5.27 -6.35
N ASP A 22 15.28 -6.32 -7.04
CA ASP A 22 15.78 -6.75 -8.34
C ASP A 22 14.63 -6.75 -9.38
N GLU A 23 14.91 -7.22 -10.59
CA GLU A 23 13.90 -7.28 -11.67
C GLU A 23 12.68 -8.13 -11.29
N ARG A 24 12.85 -9.19 -10.48
CA ARG A 24 11.72 -10.04 -10.04
C ARG A 24 10.79 -9.25 -9.13
N HIS A 25 11.33 -8.42 -8.25
CA HIS A 25 10.56 -7.50 -7.43
C HIS A 25 9.85 -6.45 -8.27
N ALA A 26 10.54 -5.85 -9.24
CA ALA A 26 9.94 -4.88 -10.15
C ALA A 26 8.73 -5.47 -10.87
N LYS A 27 8.86 -6.70 -11.38
CA LYS A 27 7.75 -7.43 -12.00
C LYS A 27 6.64 -7.76 -11.00
N LEU A 28 6.98 -8.21 -9.79
CA LEU A 28 6.01 -8.54 -8.74
C LEU A 28 5.11 -7.35 -8.39
N TYR A 29 5.70 -6.18 -8.08
CA TYR A 29 4.93 -4.99 -7.70
C TYR A 29 4.17 -4.39 -8.88
N ALA A 30 4.71 -4.46 -10.09
CA ALA A 30 4.01 -4.01 -11.29
C ALA A 30 2.81 -4.89 -11.65
N ASP A 31 2.98 -6.22 -11.59
CA ASP A 31 1.90 -7.18 -11.78
C ASP A 31 0.85 -7.04 -10.69
N LEU A 32 1.25 -6.90 -9.41
CA LEU A 32 0.32 -6.61 -8.33
C LEU A 32 -0.52 -5.35 -8.62
N ALA A 33 0.11 -4.27 -9.09
CA ALA A 33 -0.63 -3.05 -9.39
C ALA A 33 -1.66 -3.25 -10.51
N ARG A 34 -1.29 -3.98 -11.58
CA ARG A 34 -2.22 -4.36 -12.64
C ARG A 34 -3.37 -5.18 -12.07
N ASP A 35 -3.04 -6.26 -11.37
CA ASP A 35 -4.02 -7.24 -10.90
C ASP A 35 -4.99 -6.60 -9.89
N LEU A 36 -4.50 -5.69 -9.02
CA LEU A 36 -5.34 -4.90 -8.12
C LEU A 36 -6.30 -3.96 -8.86
N ILE A 37 -5.85 -3.32 -9.94
CA ILE A 37 -6.71 -2.45 -10.76
C ILE A 37 -7.80 -3.29 -11.43
N GLU A 38 -7.44 -4.46 -11.94
CA GLU A 38 -8.37 -5.39 -12.59
C GLU A 38 -9.38 -6.00 -11.60
N ASP A 39 -8.97 -6.23 -10.35
CA ASP A 39 -9.83 -6.70 -9.26
C ASP A 39 -10.71 -5.59 -8.65
N GLY A 40 -10.51 -4.33 -9.05
CA GLY A 40 -11.36 -3.20 -8.67
C GLY A 40 -10.86 -2.35 -7.49
N SER A 41 -9.60 -2.51 -7.07
CA SER A 41 -8.98 -1.57 -6.13
C SER A 41 -8.97 -0.16 -6.70
N PHE A 42 -9.14 0.83 -5.82
CA PHE A 42 -8.97 2.22 -6.22
C PHE A 42 -7.50 2.44 -6.58
N SER A 43 -7.24 3.13 -7.69
CA SER A 43 -5.89 3.43 -8.13
C SER A 43 -5.83 4.80 -8.77
N ILE A 44 -4.70 5.47 -8.54
CA ILE A 44 -4.49 6.85 -8.96
C ILE A 44 -3.09 7.00 -9.56
N ILE A 45 -3.03 7.76 -10.66
CA ILE A 45 -1.78 8.18 -11.29
C ILE A 45 -1.65 9.68 -11.12
N TYR A 46 -0.60 10.14 -10.44
CA TYR A 46 -0.32 11.55 -10.25
C TYR A 46 0.68 12.04 -11.29
N LYS A 47 0.21 12.94 -12.17
CA LYS A 47 1.01 13.59 -13.23
C LYS A 47 1.76 12.63 -14.16
N GLY A 48 1.28 11.39 -14.30
CA GLY A 48 1.88 10.38 -15.17
C GLY A 48 3.22 9.80 -14.67
N VAL A 49 3.63 10.10 -13.43
CA VAL A 49 4.99 9.75 -12.92
C VAL A 49 5.00 9.11 -11.54
N ALA A 50 3.84 9.03 -10.89
CA ALA A 50 3.67 8.37 -9.61
C ALA A 50 2.34 7.62 -9.61
N GLN A 51 2.28 6.46 -8.98
CA GLN A 51 1.09 5.62 -8.95
C GLN A 51 0.92 4.96 -7.58
N ALA A 52 -0.32 4.80 -7.14
CA ALA A 52 -0.64 3.93 -6.01
C ALA A 52 -2.00 3.24 -6.15
N CYS A 53 -2.11 2.07 -5.52
CA CYS A 53 -3.38 1.36 -5.31
C CYS A 53 -3.80 1.41 -3.84
N TYR A 54 -5.11 1.36 -3.63
CA TYR A 54 -5.80 1.34 -2.35
C TYR A 54 -6.83 0.22 -2.39
N THR A 55 -6.56 -0.87 -1.69
CA THR A 55 -7.38 -2.08 -1.71
C THR A 55 -8.29 -2.11 -0.48
N PRO A 56 -9.61 -2.29 -0.63
CA PRO A 56 -10.52 -2.39 0.50
C PRO A 56 -10.11 -3.51 1.46
N MET A 57 -10.25 -3.25 2.76
CA MET A 57 -10.02 -4.21 3.84
C MET A 57 -11.20 -4.14 4.80
N THR A 58 -11.49 -5.25 5.47
CA THR A 58 -12.50 -5.30 6.53
C THR A 58 -11.81 -5.37 7.88
N ILE A 59 -12.23 -4.53 8.82
CA ILE A 59 -11.92 -4.73 10.25
C ILE A 59 -13.04 -5.59 10.81
N ASP A 60 -12.72 -6.76 11.34
CA ASP A 60 -13.73 -7.79 11.60
C ASP A 60 -14.75 -7.35 12.67
N GLU A 61 -14.30 -6.60 13.69
CA GLU A 61 -15.16 -6.03 14.74
C GLU A 61 -15.80 -4.68 14.36
N ALA A 62 -15.44 -4.12 13.20
CA ALA A 62 -15.98 -2.85 12.71
C ALA A 62 -16.18 -2.84 11.18
N PRO A 63 -16.98 -3.78 10.64
CA PRO A 63 -17.13 -3.94 9.19
C PRO A 63 -17.88 -2.79 8.51
N HIS A 64 -18.43 -1.86 9.29
CA HIS A 64 -19.09 -0.66 8.80
C HIS A 64 -18.10 0.45 8.40
N LEU A 65 -16.85 0.38 8.88
CA LEU A 65 -15.81 1.36 8.54
C LEU A 65 -15.26 1.07 7.14
N LYS A 66 -15.16 2.13 6.32
CA LYS A 66 -14.56 2.05 4.99
C LYS A 66 -13.06 2.21 5.12
N VAL A 67 -12.32 1.10 5.08
CA VAL A 67 -10.87 1.14 5.24
C VAL A 67 -10.15 0.50 4.06
N TYR A 68 -8.95 1.00 3.80
CA TYR A 68 -8.14 0.60 2.64
C TYR A 68 -6.70 0.35 3.06
N VAL A 69 -6.02 -0.57 2.38
CA VAL A 69 -4.57 -0.72 2.46
C VAL A 69 -3.91 -0.09 1.24
N LEU A 70 -2.97 0.83 1.48
CA LEU A 70 -2.15 1.47 0.46
C LEU A 70 -0.98 0.53 0.08
N ALA A 71 -1.07 -0.09 -1.11
CA ALA A 71 0.04 -0.73 -1.79
C ALA A 71 -0.36 -1.18 -3.21
N PRO A 72 0.58 -1.22 -4.17
CA PRO A 72 1.91 -0.64 -4.09
C PRO A 72 1.86 0.89 -4.27
N LEU A 73 2.95 1.59 -3.94
CA LEU A 73 3.13 3.03 -4.16
C LEU A 73 4.51 3.26 -4.78
N ALA A 74 4.56 3.90 -5.95
CA ALA A 74 5.79 4.18 -6.66
C ALA A 74 5.84 5.60 -7.21
N VAL A 75 7.06 6.11 -7.33
CA VAL A 75 7.41 7.36 -8.01
C VAL A 75 8.60 7.07 -8.90
N LEU A 76 8.51 7.46 -10.18
CA LEU A 76 9.62 7.31 -11.12
C LEU A 76 10.89 7.96 -10.56
N PRO A 77 12.09 7.37 -10.77
CA PRO A 77 13.33 7.79 -10.11
C PRO A 77 13.63 9.28 -10.21
N GLU A 78 13.43 9.88 -11.39
CA GLU A 78 13.68 11.30 -11.65
C GLU A 78 12.80 12.25 -10.81
N TYR A 79 11.70 11.75 -10.23
CA TYR A 79 10.71 12.52 -9.47
C TYR A 79 10.73 12.20 -7.96
N GLN A 80 11.58 11.27 -7.53
CA GLN A 80 11.77 10.94 -6.12
C GLN A 80 12.38 12.12 -5.34
N GLY A 81 12.14 12.17 -4.02
CA GLY A 81 12.60 13.28 -3.17
C GLY A 81 11.89 14.62 -3.40
N LYS A 82 11.01 14.73 -4.41
CA LYS A 82 10.31 15.98 -4.79
C LYS A 82 8.85 16.04 -4.32
N ARG A 83 8.51 15.27 -3.28
CA ARG A 83 7.17 15.19 -2.65
C ARG A 83 6.03 14.67 -3.56
N TYR A 84 6.34 13.99 -4.68
CA TYR A 84 5.32 13.43 -5.57
C TYR A 84 4.46 12.36 -4.88
N ALA A 85 5.06 11.44 -4.13
CA ALA A 85 4.33 10.47 -3.32
C ALA A 85 3.37 11.14 -2.33
N THR A 86 3.84 12.18 -1.63
CA THR A 86 3.01 12.95 -0.68
C THR A 86 1.79 13.57 -1.36
N ARG A 87 1.99 14.23 -2.51
CA ARG A 87 0.90 14.88 -3.25
C ARG A 87 -0.08 13.86 -3.85
N LEU A 88 0.43 12.71 -4.29
CA LEU A 88 -0.39 11.60 -4.74
C LEU A 88 -1.29 11.10 -3.61
N MET A 89 -0.73 10.83 -2.43
CA MET A 89 -1.51 10.36 -1.27
C MET A 89 -2.53 11.41 -0.82
N GLU A 90 -2.18 12.70 -0.82
CA GLU A 90 -3.12 13.80 -0.53
C GLU A 90 -4.29 13.85 -1.52
N GLU A 91 -4.06 13.49 -2.77
CA GLU A 91 -5.10 13.46 -3.78
C GLU A 91 -5.98 12.22 -3.64
N ALA A 92 -5.38 11.06 -3.40
CA ALA A 92 -6.11 9.82 -3.13
C ALA A 92 -7.02 9.96 -1.91
N GLU A 93 -6.52 10.51 -0.81
CA GLU A 93 -7.27 10.72 0.44
C GLU A 93 -8.49 11.64 0.27
N LYS A 94 -8.54 12.50 -0.76
CA LYS A 94 -9.71 13.34 -1.07
C LYS A 94 -10.73 12.62 -1.93
N GLN A 95 -10.27 11.68 -2.77
CA GLN A 95 -11.11 10.94 -3.70
C GLN A 95 -11.68 9.67 -3.05
N LEU A 96 -10.97 9.12 -2.09
CA LEU A 96 -11.41 8.01 -1.26
C LEU A 96 -12.40 8.50 -0.21
N ASP A 97 -13.62 7.98 -0.25
CA ASP A 97 -14.58 8.07 0.85
C ASP A 97 -14.21 7.03 1.93
N ALA A 98 -13.04 7.22 2.55
CA ALA A 98 -12.45 6.30 3.51
C ALA A 98 -12.49 6.87 4.94
N ASP A 99 -12.76 6.00 5.92
CA ASP A 99 -12.64 6.32 7.34
C ASP A 99 -11.19 6.24 7.82
N ALA A 100 -10.43 5.28 7.30
CA ALA A 100 -9.01 5.12 7.58
C ALA A 100 -8.26 4.45 6.43
N ILE A 101 -6.96 4.72 6.35
CA ILE A 101 -6.04 4.08 5.40
C ILE A 101 -4.89 3.46 6.17
N PHE A 102 -4.58 2.21 5.88
CA PHE A 102 -3.49 1.44 6.43
C PHE A 102 -2.34 1.31 5.44
N VAL A 103 -1.11 1.14 5.93
CA VAL A 103 0.06 0.89 5.10
C VAL A 103 1.09 0.08 5.86
N ALA A 104 1.61 -0.97 5.22
CA ALA A 104 2.77 -1.71 5.69
C ALA A 104 4.03 -1.12 5.06
N GLY A 105 5.04 -0.77 5.87
CA GLY A 105 6.30 -0.28 5.32
C GLY A 105 7.28 0.24 6.36
N GLN A 106 8.33 0.91 5.90
CA GLN A 106 9.40 1.38 6.79
C GLN A 106 8.98 2.62 7.60
N PRO A 107 9.28 2.71 8.91
CA PRO A 107 8.87 3.82 9.76
C PRO A 107 9.27 5.21 9.28
N PHE A 108 10.45 5.34 8.68
CA PHE A 108 10.93 6.64 8.19
C PHE A 108 10.14 7.15 6.96
N HIS A 109 9.45 6.27 6.23
CA HIS A 109 8.58 6.66 5.11
C HIS A 109 7.18 7.05 5.57
N TYR A 110 6.57 6.25 6.45
CA TYR A 110 5.14 6.36 6.76
C TYR A 110 4.84 6.90 8.15
N GLY A 111 5.69 6.67 9.14
CA GLY A 111 5.40 6.92 10.55
C GLY A 111 5.16 8.39 10.93
N ARG A 112 5.49 9.35 10.05
CA ARG A 112 5.11 10.76 10.24
C ARG A 112 3.69 11.07 9.75
N ARG A 113 3.24 10.41 8.68
CA ARG A 113 1.96 10.70 8.00
C ARG A 113 0.84 9.75 8.43
N TYR A 114 1.18 8.48 8.60
CA TYR A 114 0.30 7.41 9.06
C TYR A 114 0.72 7.07 10.48
N ASN A 115 0.19 7.81 11.45
CA ASN A 115 0.60 7.74 12.85
C ASN A 115 -0.60 7.67 13.80
N THR A 116 -1.79 7.35 13.30
CA THR A 116 -2.95 7.08 14.15
C THR A 116 -2.69 5.79 14.93
N PRO A 117 -2.68 5.82 16.28
CA PRO A 117 -2.56 4.59 17.07
C PRO A 117 -3.73 3.66 16.82
N HIS A 118 -3.49 2.35 16.71
CA HIS A 118 -4.54 1.34 16.55
C HIS A 118 -4.09 -0.02 17.10
N LYS A 119 -5.04 -0.95 17.26
CA LYS A 119 -4.81 -2.35 17.66
C LYS A 119 -5.43 -3.34 16.67
N ILE A 120 -5.43 -2.95 15.40
CA ILE A 120 -5.90 -3.75 14.27
C ILE A 120 -4.73 -4.58 13.73
N GLY A 121 -4.89 -5.90 13.67
CA GLY A 121 -3.90 -6.82 13.10
C GLY A 121 -3.79 -6.71 11.57
N PHE A 122 -2.72 -7.27 11.01
CA PHE A 122 -2.56 -7.41 9.55
C PHE A 122 -3.68 -8.27 8.95
N PRO A 123 -4.09 -8.00 7.69
CA PRO A 123 -5.15 -8.77 7.04
C PRO A 123 -4.67 -10.10 6.44
N VAL A 124 -3.36 -10.29 6.37
CA VAL A 124 -2.69 -11.49 5.86
C VAL A 124 -1.61 -11.88 6.87
N LYS A 125 -1.39 -13.19 7.01
CA LYS A 125 -0.32 -13.70 7.86
C LYS A 125 1.03 -13.19 7.37
N THR A 126 1.79 -12.59 8.27
CA THR A 126 3.12 -12.04 7.97
C THR A 126 3.99 -12.06 9.22
N GLU A 127 5.32 -12.08 9.00
CA GLU A 127 6.33 -11.85 10.02
C GLU A 127 6.74 -10.37 10.11
N ALA A 128 6.08 -9.50 9.34
CA ALA A 128 6.32 -8.06 9.39
C ALA A 128 6.12 -7.52 10.83
N PRO A 129 7.07 -6.72 11.33
CA PRO A 129 6.93 -6.14 12.67
C PRO A 129 5.70 -5.22 12.76
N ILE A 130 5.03 -5.21 13.91
CA ILE A 130 3.81 -4.41 14.10
C ILE A 130 4.09 -2.90 14.02
N GLU A 131 5.31 -2.47 14.34
CA GLU A 131 5.77 -1.09 14.18
C GLU A 131 5.89 -0.66 12.71
N CYS A 132 5.80 -1.58 11.76
CA CYS A 132 5.73 -1.31 10.32
C CYS A 132 4.27 -1.26 9.82
N TRP A 133 3.28 -1.49 10.68
CA TRP A 133 1.85 -1.43 10.36
C TRP A 133 1.27 -0.10 10.82
N PHE A 134 1.07 0.80 9.87
CA PHE A 134 0.65 2.16 10.14
C PHE A 134 -0.80 2.41 9.70
N ALA A 135 -1.46 3.34 10.37
CA ALA A 135 -2.77 3.82 9.97
C ALA A 135 -2.85 5.35 9.96
N LYS A 136 -3.75 5.88 9.14
CA LYS A 136 -4.23 7.26 9.19
C LYS A 136 -5.75 7.24 9.23
N ALA A 137 -6.33 7.63 10.37
CA ALA A 137 -7.75 7.94 10.44
C ALA A 137 -8.04 9.25 9.70
N LEU A 138 -8.97 9.19 8.76
CA LEU A 138 -9.53 10.36 8.06
C LEU A 138 -10.80 10.82 8.76
N THR A 139 -11.57 9.89 9.31
CA THR A 139 -12.65 10.15 10.27
C THR A 139 -12.07 10.18 11.69
N PRO A 140 -12.10 11.32 12.42
CA PRO A 140 -11.50 11.40 13.75
C PRO A 140 -12.06 10.35 14.72
N GLY A 141 -11.17 9.64 15.41
CA GLY A 141 -11.52 8.65 16.42
C GLY A 141 -12.13 7.34 15.89
N CYS A 142 -12.18 7.12 14.57
CA CYS A 142 -12.82 5.92 14.00
C CYS A 142 -12.14 4.60 14.38
N LEU A 143 -10.89 4.64 14.85
CA LEU A 143 -10.13 3.46 15.29
C LEU A 143 -10.04 3.32 16.82
N ASP A 144 -10.60 4.27 17.57
CA ASP A 144 -10.44 4.32 19.03
C ASP A 144 -11.13 3.13 19.70
N GLY A 145 -10.39 2.46 20.59
CA GLY A 145 -10.91 1.32 21.36
C GLY A 145 -11.09 0.03 20.56
N ILE A 146 -10.87 0.02 19.25
CA ILE A 146 -11.02 -1.18 18.42
C ILE A 146 -9.78 -2.08 18.57
N VAL A 147 -10.02 -3.32 18.97
CA VAL A 147 -9.04 -4.41 18.99
C VAL A 147 -9.60 -5.50 18.09
N SER A 148 -8.95 -5.78 16.97
CA SER A 148 -9.51 -6.69 15.97
C SER A 148 -8.44 -7.26 15.05
N THR A 149 -8.76 -8.37 14.40
CA THR A 149 -8.09 -8.77 13.16
C THR A 149 -8.67 -7.99 11.99
N SER A 150 -8.07 -8.16 10.82
CA SER A 150 -8.62 -7.64 9.59
C SER A 150 -8.57 -8.72 8.51
N THR A 151 -9.34 -8.50 7.45
CA THR A 151 -9.42 -9.42 6.32
C THR A 151 -9.30 -8.65 5.02
N ILE A 152 -8.60 -9.20 4.04
CA ILE A 152 -8.50 -8.67 2.67
C ILE A 152 -8.72 -9.80 1.66
N THR A 153 -9.29 -9.48 0.51
CA THR A 153 -9.54 -10.44 -0.58
C THR A 153 -8.78 -10.04 -1.84
N GLY A 154 -8.81 -10.92 -2.85
CA GLY A 154 -8.23 -10.63 -4.16
C GLY A 154 -6.71 -10.80 -4.20
N PRO A 155 -6.02 -10.22 -5.20
CA PRO A 155 -4.58 -10.43 -5.42
C PRO A 155 -3.70 -10.06 -4.21
N TYR A 156 -4.16 -9.14 -3.36
CA TYR A 156 -3.42 -8.68 -2.20
C TYR A 156 -3.62 -9.54 -0.94
N SER A 157 -4.37 -10.65 -1.02
CA SER A 157 -4.48 -11.64 0.06
C SER A 157 -3.38 -12.70 0.04
N THR A 158 -2.39 -12.60 -0.86
CA THR A 158 -1.31 -13.59 -1.02
C THR A 158 -0.17 -13.34 -0.03
N GLU A 159 0.34 -14.34 0.68
CA GLU A 159 1.37 -14.13 1.71
C GLU A 159 2.68 -13.53 1.15
N GLN A 160 3.07 -13.88 -0.08
CA GLN A 160 4.35 -13.46 -0.69
C GLN A 160 4.51 -11.94 -0.67
N ILE A 161 3.47 -11.18 -1.02
CA ILE A 161 3.58 -9.72 -1.09
C ILE A 161 3.69 -9.04 0.28
N TRP A 162 3.29 -9.75 1.35
CA TRP A 162 3.37 -9.28 2.74
C TRP A 162 4.66 -9.69 3.44
N GLN A 163 5.51 -10.50 2.81
CA GLN A 163 6.85 -10.82 3.30
C GLN A 163 7.80 -9.63 3.13
N HIS A 164 8.86 -9.60 3.94
CA HIS A 164 9.95 -8.66 3.73
C HIS A 164 10.55 -8.88 2.32
N PRO A 165 10.94 -7.82 1.57
CA PRO A 165 11.44 -7.97 0.21
C PRO A 165 12.50 -9.07 0.02
N SER A 166 13.46 -9.19 0.95
CA SER A 166 14.49 -10.24 0.93
C SER A 166 13.95 -11.69 0.90
N ASP A 167 12.74 -11.92 1.41
CA ASP A 167 12.15 -13.25 1.57
C ASP A 167 11.12 -13.55 0.48
N GLN A 168 10.68 -12.54 -0.29
CA GLN A 168 9.71 -12.69 -1.39
C GLN A 168 10.24 -13.61 -2.50
N PHE A 169 11.56 -13.63 -2.66
CA PHE A 169 12.26 -14.49 -3.61
C PHE A 169 13.48 -15.11 -2.92
N PRO A 170 13.32 -16.29 -2.27
CA PRO A 170 14.44 -16.95 -1.62
C PRO A 170 15.62 -17.13 -2.60
N PRO A 171 16.87 -17.02 -2.12
CA PRO A 171 18.04 -17.26 -2.94
C PRO A 171 17.96 -18.66 -3.57
N ARG A 172 18.36 -18.75 -4.84
CA ARG A 172 18.47 -20.03 -5.55
C ARG A 172 19.62 -20.86 -5.01
#